data_AF-A0ABD0NRS9-F1
#
_entry.id   AF-A0ABD0NRS9-F1
#
_cell.length_a   1.000
_cell.length_b   1.000
_cell.length_c   1.000
_cell.angle_alpha   90.00
_cell.angle_beta   90.00
_cell.angle_gamma   90.00
#
_symmetry.space_group_name_H-M   'P 1'
#
loop_
_entity.id
_entity.type
_entity.pdbx_description
1 polymer ?
#
loop_
_entity_poly.entity_id
_entity_poly.type
_entity_poly.pdbx_seq_one_letter_code
_entity_poly.pdbx_strand_id
1 'polypeptide(L)' 'MQKLQQCCVIFDFYDTVTDLKSKETKRATLSELVDYVSTNRGVLVEPVYPEITTM' A
#
# COMPACT_ATOMS: atom_id res chain seq x y z
N MET A 1 -0.21 5.05 -8.89
CA MET A 1 -1.58 4.96 -8.35
C MET A 1 -2.11 3.54 -8.23
N GLN A 2 -1.94 2.65 -9.22
CA GLN A 2 -2.41 1.26 -9.11
C GLN A 2 -1.90 0.51 -7.86
N LYS A 3 -0.66 0.74 -7.42
CA LYS A 3 -0.11 0.15 -6.18
C LYS A 3 -0.85 0.62 -4.92
N LEU A 4 -1.25 1.89 -4.83
CA LEU A 4 -2.02 2.42 -3.69
C LEU A 4 -3.41 1.78 -3.63
N GLN A 5 -4.08 1.64 -4.79
CA GLN A 5 -5.39 0.98 -4.88
C GLN A 5 -5.34 -0.50 -4.47
N GLN A 6 -4.27 -1.22 -4.81
CA GLN A 6 -4.07 -2.61 -4.36
C GLN A 6 -3.94 -2.71 -2.83
N CYS A 7 -3.46 -1.65 -2.17
CA CYS A 7 -3.36 -1.61 -0.72
C CYS A 7 -4.69 -1.29 -0.02
N CYS A 8 -5.74 -0.85 -0.72
CA CYS A 8 -7.08 -0.64 -0.15
C CYS A 8 -7.84 -1.95 0.14
N VAL A 9 -7.33 -3.11 -0.31
CA VAL A 9 -7.97 -4.41 -0.04
C VAL A 9 -7.87 -4.74 1.45
N ILE A 10 -9.03 -4.86 2.11
CA ILE A 10 -9.13 -5.23 3.53
C ILE A 10 -9.01 -6.74 3.64
N PHE A 11 -8.15 -7.20 4.55
CA PHE A 11 -7.99 -8.62 4.86
C PHE A 11 -8.51 -8.89 6.26
N ASP A 12 -9.19 -10.01 6.42
CA ASP A 12 -9.49 -10.55 7.75
C ASP A 12 -8.24 -11.25 8.29
N PHE A 13 -7.78 -10.81 9.47
CA PHE A 13 -6.62 -11.38 10.16
C PHE A 13 -7.00 -12.37 11.27
N TYR A 14 -8.29 -12.51 11.60
CA TYR A 14 -8.75 -13.54 12.52
C TYR A 14 -8.64 -14.93 11.89
N ASP A 15 -8.79 -15.02 10.56
CA ASP A 15 -8.40 -16.19 9.79
C ASP A 15 -6.93 -16.06 9.34
N THR A 16 -6.05 -16.81 10.01
CA THR A 16 -4.61 -16.76 9.80
C THR A 16 -4.13 -17.55 8.59
N VAL A 17 -4.98 -18.38 7.97
CA VAL A 17 -4.61 -19.24 6.83
C VAL A 17 -5.17 -18.74 5.51
N THR A 18 -6.24 -17.96 5.54
CA THR A 18 -6.85 -17.38 4.34
C THR A 18 -6.03 -16.19 3.81
N ASP A 19 -5.92 -16.11 2.48
CA ASP A 19 -5.27 -15.03 1.74
C ASP A 19 -3.79 -14.77 2.06
N LEU A 20 -3.06 -15.75 2.60
CA LEU A 20 -1.64 -15.62 2.98
C LEU A 20 -0.77 -14.98 1.88
N LYS A 21 -0.91 -15.43 0.63
CA LYS A 21 -0.16 -14.88 -0.51
C LYS A 21 -0.52 -13.42 -0.80
N SER A 22 -1.80 -13.08 -0.72
CA SER A 22 -2.31 -11.73 -0.97
C SER A 22 -1.90 -10.77 0.16
N LYS A 23 -1.95 -11.23 1.41
CA LYS A 23 -1.45 -10.53 2.60
C LYS A 23 0.04 -10.20 2.46
N GLU A 24 0.85 -11.18 2.05
CA GLU A 24 2.28 -10.96 1.83
C GLU A 24 2.56 -10.00 0.66
N THR A 25 1.77 -10.08 -0.41
CA THR A 25 1.86 -9.14 -1.54
C THR A 25 1.55 -7.70 -1.12
N LYS A 26 0.49 -7.50 -0.31
CA LYS A 26 0.16 -6.18 0.27
C LYS A 26 1.28 -5.69 1.20
N ARG A 27 1.84 -6.57 2.04
CA ARG A 27 2.98 -6.23 2.91
C ARG A 27 4.19 -5.74 2.10
N ALA A 28 4.62 -6.51 1.11
CA ALA A 28 5.76 -6.16 0.26
C ALA A 28 5.54 -4.84 -0.49
N THR A 29 4.34 -4.63 -1.03
CA THR A 29 3.98 -3.41 -1.76
C THR A 29 3.98 -2.17 -0.87
N LEU A 30 3.45 -2.28 0.36
CA LEU A 30 3.49 -1.19 1.34
C LEU A 30 4.92 -0.86 1.78
N SER A 31 5.76 -1.88 2.00
CA SER A 31 7.19 -1.67 2.30
C SER A 31 7.91 -0.93 1.17
N GLU A 32 7.69 -1.34 -0.08
CA GLU A 32 8.27 -0.66 -1.25
C GLU A 32 7.82 0.80 -1.35
N LEU A 33 6.55 1.10 -1.08
CA LEU A 33 6.02 2.47 -1.09
C LEU A 33 6.68 3.34 -0.02
N VAL A 34 6.89 2.81 1.19
CA VAL A 34 7.60 3.51 2.27
C VAL A 34 9.04 3.83 1.86
N ASP A 35 9.74 2.84 1.31
CA ASP A 35 11.12 3.02 0.85
C ASP A 35 11.20 4.05 -0.27
N TYR A 36 10.27 3.99 -1.24
CA TYR A 36 10.19 4.93 -2.35
C TYR A 36 9.99 6.37 -1.90
N VAL A 37 9.03 6.63 -1.00
CA VAL A 37 8.79 7.99 -0.48
C VAL A 37 9.95 8.48 0.39
N SER A 38 10.62 7.58 1.12
CA SER A 38 11.75 7.93 1.98
C SER A 38 13.03 8.28 1.19
N THR A 39 13.23 7.67 0.02
CA THR A 39 14.43 7.88 -0.81
C THR A 39 14.26 8.92 -1.91
N ASN A 40 13.04 9.14 -2.40
CA ASN A 40 12.79 10.05 -3.52
C ASN A 40 12.15 11.35 -3.06
N ARG A 41 12.83 12.48 -3.27
CA ARG A 41 12.29 13.81 -2.97
C ARG A 41 11.38 14.30 -4.11
N GLY A 42 10.34 15.05 -3.76
CA GLY A 42 9.43 15.66 -4.74
C GLY A 42 8.38 14.71 -5.33
N VAL A 43 8.26 13.48 -4.81
CA VAL A 43 7.26 12.50 -5.25
C VAL A 43 5.87 12.73 -4.66
N LEU A 44 5.78 13.47 -3.55
CA LEU A 44 4.53 13.88 -2.92
C LEU A 44 4.05 15.20 -3.55
N VAL A 45 3.30 15.07 -4.64
CA VAL A 45 2.69 16.20 -5.35
C VAL A 45 1.21 16.32 -5.03
N GLU A 46 0.60 17.51 -5.19
CA GLU A 46 -0.82 17.76 -4.89
C GLU A 46 -1.81 16.68 -5.33
N PRO A 47 -1.80 16.17 -6.57
CA PRO A 47 -2.77 15.16 -7.00
C PRO A 47 -2.64 13.81 -6.28
N VAL A 48 -1.53 13.55 -5.59
CA VAL A 48 -1.28 12.29 -4.86
C VAL A 48 -1.94 12.31 -3.48
N TYR A 49 -2.08 13.48 -2.86
CA TYR A 49 -2.59 13.60 -1.48
C TYR A 49 -3.99 13.02 -1.27
N PRO A 50 -4.99 13.29 -2.13
CA PRO A 50 -6.34 12.73 -1.96
C PRO A 50 -6.34 11.19 -1.98
N GLU A 51 -5.50 10.58 -2.81
CA GLU A 51 -5.42 9.11 -2.91
C GLU A 51 -4.76 8.48 -1.67
N ILE A 52 -3.79 9.17 -1.06
CA ILE A 52 -3.16 8.69 0.19
C ILE A 52 -4.16 8.77 1.35
N THR A 53 -4.96 9.84 1.44
CA THR A 53 -5.89 10.03 2.57
C THR A 53 -7.16 9.22 2.48
N THR A 54 -7.56 8.77 1.28
CA THR A 54 -8.72 7.90 1.08
C THR A 54 -8.37 6.40 1.14
N MET A 55 -7.10 6.05 1.22
CA MET A 55 -6.62 4.67 1.35
C MET A 55 -7.01 4.04 2.69
#